data_AF-A0A348XHJ5-F1
#
_entry.id   AF-A0A348XHJ5-F1
#
_cell.length_a   1.000
_cell.length_b   1.000
_cell.length_c   1.000
_cell.angle_alpha   90.00
_cell.angle_beta   90.00
_cell.angle_gamma   90.00
#
_symmetry.space_group_name_H-M   'P 1'
#
loop_
_entity.id
_entity.type
_entity.pdbx_description
1 polymer ?
#
loop_
_entity_poly.entity_id
_entity_poly.type
_entity_poly.pdbx_seq_one_letter_code
_entity_poly.pdbx_strand_id
1 'polypeptide(L)'
;MTACPPDLAPESRWAARRLDVALLIAGLLLCLFFTEHRVHGDGAIRFDSVQAILRGTIPDGKYSLIGPLGALPLVALGTLAENPYAAAGLYNFAVFAIALFVLWFELGHVLPDPVRRRTLLLLVAGSMFAAHQREFYGEVFTAVLLAVGSVRLVRRCDLSGWLLIGLGIANTPPTIVAGGLLALVLCRQ
;
A
#
# COMPACT_ATOMS: atom_id res chain seq x y z
N MET A 1 21.21 35.81 -1.70
CA MET A 1 20.56 35.72 -3.02
C MET A 1 20.74 34.30 -3.52
N THR A 2 19.81 33.41 -3.20
CA THR A 2 19.80 32.03 -3.69
C THR A 2 19.37 32.06 -5.16
N ALA A 3 20.23 31.58 -6.05
CA ALA A 3 19.94 31.49 -7.46
C ALA A 3 18.66 30.68 -7.68
N CYS A 4 17.66 31.29 -8.32
CA CYS A 4 16.51 30.57 -8.85
C CYS A 4 17.06 29.50 -9.80
N PRO A 5 16.77 28.19 -9.60
CA PRO A 5 17.27 27.17 -10.49
C PRO A 5 16.80 27.46 -11.92
N PRO A 6 17.64 27.21 -12.95
CA PRO A 6 17.30 27.52 -14.33
C PRO A 6 16.00 26.80 -14.70
N ASP A 7 15.00 27.59 -15.09
CA ASP A 7 13.69 27.07 -15.47
C ASP A 7 13.89 26.21 -16.73
N LEU A 8 13.75 24.90 -16.55
CA LEU A 8 13.99 23.89 -17.59
C LEU A 8 13.11 24.19 -18.83
N ALA A 9 13.70 24.14 -20.03
CA ALA A 9 12.97 24.33 -21.28
C ALA A 9 11.74 23.41 -21.36
N PRO A 10 10.59 23.84 -21.91
CA PRO A 10 9.34 23.09 -21.87
C PRO A 10 9.48 21.65 -22.37
N GLU A 11 10.27 21.41 -23.42
CA GLU A 11 10.55 20.06 -23.97
C GLU A 11 11.16 19.11 -22.92
N SER A 12 12.08 19.61 -22.10
CA SER A 12 12.71 18.82 -21.03
C SER A 12 11.75 18.48 -19.89
N ARG A 13 10.70 19.29 -19.66
CA ARG A 13 9.65 19.00 -18.66
C ARG A 13 8.77 17.83 -19.10
N TRP A 14 8.43 17.74 -20.39
CA TRP A 14 7.67 16.63 -20.96
C TRP A 14 8.48 15.33 -20.97
N ALA A 15 9.76 15.40 -21.34
CA ALA A 15 10.67 14.26 -21.28
C ALA A 15 10.82 13.75 -19.84
N ALA A 16 11.05 14.63 -18.87
CA ALA A 16 11.16 14.26 -17.46
C ALA A 16 9.86 13.60 -16.93
N ARG A 17 8.69 14.17 -17.27
CA ARG A 17 7.40 13.58 -16.89
C ARG A 17 7.21 12.18 -17.46
N ARG A 18 7.52 11.98 -18.75
CA ARG A 18 7.41 10.67 -19.40
C ARG A 18 8.36 9.66 -18.76
N LEU A 19 9.59 10.09 -18.47
CA LEU A 19 10.58 9.26 -17.78
C LEU A 19 10.11 8.86 -16.38
N ASP A 20 9.64 9.80 -15.56
CA ASP A 20 9.14 9.51 -14.20
C ASP A 20 8.01 8.46 -14.23
N VAL A 21 7.05 8.62 -15.15
CA VAL A 21 5.92 7.68 -15.29
C VAL A 21 6.39 6.32 -15.81
N ALA A 22 7.29 6.30 -16.80
CA ALA A 22 7.87 5.07 -17.31
C ALA A 22 8.63 4.31 -16.21
N LEU A 23 9.40 5.01 -15.37
CA LEU A 23 10.09 4.42 -14.23
C LEU A 23 9.13 3.91 -13.16
N LEU A 24 8.03 4.63 -12.89
CA LEU A 24 7.00 4.17 -11.94
C LEU A 24 6.34 2.87 -12.43
N ILE A 25 5.95 2.82 -13.71
CA ILE A 25 5.35 1.63 -14.33
C ILE A 25 6.38 0.49 -14.36
N ALA A 26 7.60 0.76 -14.83
CA ALA A 26 8.67 -0.24 -14.86
C ALA A 26 8.95 -0.79 -13.46
N GLY A 27 9.01 0.06 -12.43
CA GLY A 27 9.17 -0.36 -11.04
C GLY A 27 8.05 -1.30 -10.58
N LEU A 28 6.79 -1.00 -10.90
CA LEU A 28 5.66 -1.88 -10.60
C LEU A 28 5.72 -3.21 -11.36
N LEU A 29 6.12 -3.20 -12.63
CA LEU A 29 6.29 -4.43 -13.42
C LEU A 29 7.45 -5.28 -12.89
N LEU A 30 8.56 -4.65 -12.49
CA LEU A 30 9.67 -5.34 -11.84
C LEU A 30 9.23 -5.96 -10.51
N CYS A 31 8.43 -5.23 -9.72
CA CYS A 31 7.81 -5.79 -8.53
C CYS A 31 6.97 -7.01 -8.89
N LEU A 32 6.01 -6.88 -9.81
CA LEU A 32 5.10 -7.97 -10.18
C LEU A 32 5.81 -9.23 -10.72
N PHE A 33 6.75 -9.07 -11.67
CA PHE A 33 7.30 -10.19 -12.43
C PHE A 33 8.63 -10.74 -11.90
N PHE A 34 9.44 -9.90 -11.23
CA PHE A 34 10.79 -10.30 -10.79
C PHE A 34 10.90 -10.45 -9.28
N THR A 35 9.89 -10.02 -8.53
CA THR A 35 9.85 -10.28 -7.09
C THR A 35 9.19 -11.63 -6.86
N GLU A 36 9.88 -12.48 -6.10
CA GLU A 36 9.30 -13.73 -5.64
C GLU A 36 8.20 -13.40 -4.61
N HIS A 37 6.95 -13.67 -4.98
CA HIS A 37 5.78 -13.53 -4.12
C HIS A 37 5.46 -14.88 -3.51
N ARG A 38 5.63 -15.00 -2.20
CA ARG A 38 5.51 -16.27 -1.50
C ARG A 38 4.78 -16.12 -0.18
N VAL A 39 4.35 -17.26 0.32
CA VAL A 39 3.72 -17.40 1.62
C VAL A 39 4.68 -18.17 2.49
N HIS A 40 5.31 -17.48 3.44
CA HIS A 40 6.27 -18.08 4.36
C HIS A 40 6.10 -17.52 5.79
N GLY A 41 6.73 -18.17 6.77
CA GLY A 41 6.77 -17.73 8.17
C GLY A 41 5.38 -17.40 8.72
N ASP A 42 5.25 -16.22 9.33
CA ASP A 42 3.99 -15.71 9.88
C ASP A 42 2.87 -15.56 8.85
N GLY A 43 3.22 -15.44 7.57
CA GLY A 43 2.29 -15.35 6.46
C GLY A 43 1.61 -16.68 6.16
N ALA A 44 2.28 -17.81 6.40
CA ALA A 44 1.66 -19.13 6.27
C ALA A 44 0.49 -19.30 7.24
N ILE A 45 0.67 -18.88 8.49
CA ILE A 45 -0.39 -18.94 9.52
C ILE A 45 -1.59 -18.07 9.11
N ARG A 46 -1.34 -16.87 8.58
CA ARG A 46 -2.39 -15.97 8.08
C ARG A 46 -3.12 -16.57 6.88
N PHE A 47 -2.40 -17.20 5.97
CA PHE A 47 -2.97 -17.87 4.80
C PHE A 47 -3.87 -19.05 5.20
N ASP A 48 -3.43 -19.86 6.16
CA ASP A 48 -4.24 -20.96 6.71
C ASP A 48 -5.54 -20.46 7.33
N SER A 49 -5.51 -19.33 8.03
CA SER A 49 -6.71 -18.66 8.53
C SER A 49 -7.66 -18.21 7.40
N VAL A 50 -7.13 -17.67 6.30
CA VAL A 50 -7.95 -17.30 5.13
C VAL A 50 -8.59 -18.54 4.49
N GLN A 51 -7.84 -19.64 4.36
CA GLN A 51 -8.38 -20.90 3.86
C GLN A 51 -9.43 -21.52 4.80
N ALA A 52 -9.26 -21.39 6.12
CA ALA A 52 -10.27 -21.81 7.10
C ALA A 52 -11.58 -21.05 6.88
N ILE A 53 -11.52 -19.73 6.72
CA ILE A 53 -12.69 -18.89 6.45
C ILE A 53 -13.37 -19.29 5.13
N LEU A 54 -12.61 -19.54 4.07
CA LEU A 54 -13.17 -20.01 2.78
C LEU A 54 -13.86 -21.38 2.91
N ARG A 55 -13.42 -22.23 3.84
CA ARG A 55 -14.05 -23.52 4.17
C ARG A 55 -15.22 -23.37 5.15
N GLY A 56 -15.56 -22.15 5.56
CA GLY A 56 -16.67 -21.87 6.47
C GLY A 56 -16.34 -22.07 7.95
N THR A 57 -15.05 -22.14 8.32
CA THR A 57 -14.62 -22.25 9.72
C THR A 57 -14.02 -20.94 10.22
N ILE A 58 -14.24 -20.64 11.51
CA ILE A 58 -13.62 -19.49 12.17
C ILE A 58 -12.26 -19.95 12.70
N PRO A 59 -11.14 -19.41 12.18
CA PRO A 59 -9.82 -19.80 12.65
C PRO A 59 -9.55 -19.24 14.04
N ASP A 60 -8.99 -20.08 14.91
CA ASP A 60 -8.44 -19.65 16.19
C ASP A 60 -6.93 -19.41 16.02
N GLY A 61 -6.49 -18.17 16.21
CA GLY A 61 -5.12 -17.77 15.91
C GLY A 61 -4.72 -16.42 16.49
N LYS A 62 -3.40 -16.22 16.65
CA LYS A 62 -2.81 -15.03 17.28
C LYS A 62 -2.79 -13.77 16.40
N TYR A 63 -3.03 -13.89 15.09
CA TYR A 63 -2.95 -12.76 14.15
C TYR A 63 -4.33 -12.18 13.87
N SER A 64 -4.39 -10.85 13.74
CA SER A 64 -5.59 -10.15 13.28
C SER A 64 -5.99 -10.62 11.88
N LEU A 65 -7.29 -10.87 11.69
CA LEU A 65 -7.86 -11.27 10.40
C LEU A 65 -8.18 -10.08 9.51
N ILE A 66 -8.13 -8.84 10.01
CA ILE A 66 -8.60 -7.65 9.28
C ILE A 66 -7.86 -7.47 7.95
N GLY A 67 -6.53 -7.53 7.95
CA GLY A 67 -5.73 -7.47 6.73
C GLY A 67 -5.94 -8.69 5.84
N PRO A 68 -5.74 -9.93 6.33
CA PRO A 68 -5.90 -11.14 5.53
C PRO A 68 -7.30 -11.35 4.93
N LEU A 69 -8.36 -10.85 5.55
CA LEU A 69 -9.73 -10.90 5.00
C LEU A 69 -9.84 -10.22 3.63
N GLY A 70 -9.07 -9.16 3.39
CA GLY A 70 -9.00 -8.51 2.08
C GLY A 70 -8.45 -9.42 0.97
N ALA A 71 -7.72 -10.50 1.33
CA ALA A 71 -7.19 -11.46 0.38
C ALA A 71 -8.22 -12.53 -0.04
N LEU A 72 -9.36 -12.65 0.64
CA LEU A 72 -10.41 -13.64 0.35
C LEU A 72 -10.77 -13.74 -1.14
N PRO A 73 -11.10 -12.66 -1.87
CA PRO A 73 -11.47 -12.77 -3.28
C PRO A 73 -10.32 -13.30 -4.14
N LEU A 74 -9.09 -12.85 -3.86
CA LEU A 74 -7.90 -13.26 -4.61
C LEU A 74 -7.57 -14.74 -4.36
N VAL A 75 -7.61 -15.17 -3.10
CA VAL A 75 -7.38 -16.57 -2.72
C VAL A 75 -8.49 -17.47 -3.26
N ALA A 76 -9.76 -17.06 -3.21
CA ALA A 76 -10.86 -17.82 -3.77
C ALA A 76 -10.69 -18.07 -5.28
N LEU A 77 -10.28 -17.04 -6.04
CA LEU A 77 -9.94 -17.19 -7.46
C LEU A 77 -8.73 -18.12 -7.66
N GLY A 78 -7.70 -18.00 -6.81
CA GLY A 78 -6.54 -18.90 -6.84
C GLY A 78 -6.91 -20.35 -6.55
N THR A 79 -7.83 -20.61 -5.61
CA THR A 79 -8.35 -21.95 -5.32
C THR A 79 -9.06 -22.53 -6.53
N LEU A 80 -9.84 -21.73 -7.26
CA LEU A 80 -10.52 -22.15 -8.49
C LEU A 80 -9.53 -22.48 -9.62
N ALA A 81 -8.36 -21.86 -9.62
CA ALA A 81 -7.25 -22.11 -10.54
C ALA A 81 -6.21 -23.10 -9.99
N GLU A 82 -6.52 -23.84 -8.93
CA GLU A 82 -5.65 -24.85 -8.27
C GLU A 82 -4.31 -24.30 -7.75
N ASN A 83 -4.17 -22.98 -7.59
CA ASN A 83 -2.95 -22.34 -7.08
C ASN A 83 -3.26 -21.17 -6.11
N PRO A 84 -3.85 -21.47 -4.93
CA PRO A 84 -4.22 -20.43 -3.96
C PRO A 84 -3.00 -19.75 -3.31
N TYR A 85 -1.85 -20.43 -3.24
CA TYR A 85 -0.61 -19.87 -2.70
C TYR A 85 -0.05 -18.74 -3.58
N ALA A 86 -0.01 -18.93 -4.91
CA ALA A 86 0.44 -17.89 -5.82
C ALA A 86 -0.49 -16.67 -5.77
N ALA A 87 -1.81 -16.89 -5.69
CA ALA A 87 -2.78 -15.82 -5.56
C ALA A 87 -2.59 -15.05 -4.23
N ALA A 88 -2.42 -15.75 -3.11
CA ALA A 88 -2.14 -15.11 -1.82
C ALA A 88 -0.84 -14.31 -1.84
N GLY A 89 0.22 -14.83 -2.47
CA GLY A 89 1.49 -14.11 -2.60
C GLY A 89 1.35 -12.76 -3.29
N LEU A 90 0.45 -12.64 -4.27
CA LEU A 90 0.20 -11.39 -4.99
C LEU A 90 -0.64 -10.37 -4.19
N TYR A 91 -1.18 -10.74 -3.03
CA TYR A 91 -2.06 -9.86 -2.26
C TYR A 91 -1.39 -8.55 -1.86
N ASN A 92 -0.19 -8.60 -1.28
CA ASN A 92 0.49 -7.39 -0.82
C ASN A 92 0.89 -6.49 -1.99
N PHE A 93 1.28 -7.07 -3.13
CA PHE A 93 1.48 -6.31 -4.36
C PHE A 93 0.19 -5.62 -4.82
N ALA A 94 -0.94 -6.34 -4.85
CA ALA A 94 -2.23 -5.77 -5.27
C ALA A 94 -2.67 -4.62 -4.34
N VAL A 95 -2.55 -4.81 -3.02
CA VAL A 95 -2.83 -3.78 -2.02
C VAL A 95 -1.94 -2.55 -2.23
N PHE A 96 -0.63 -2.75 -2.45
CA PHE A 96 0.31 -1.67 -2.70
C PHE A 96 0.03 -0.93 -4.02
N ALA A 97 -0.24 -1.65 -5.10
CA ALA A 97 -0.59 -1.07 -6.39
C ALA A 97 -1.89 -0.25 -6.33
N ILE A 98 -2.93 -0.76 -5.66
CA ILE A 98 -4.18 -0.02 -5.43
C ILE A 98 -3.91 1.24 -4.61
N ALA A 99 -3.09 1.15 -3.55
CA ALA A 99 -2.74 2.30 -2.74
C ALA A 99 -1.98 3.38 -3.54
N LEU A 100 -1.02 2.99 -4.38
CA LEU A 100 -0.31 3.93 -5.25
C LEU A 100 -1.24 4.60 -6.25
N PHE A 101 -2.18 3.85 -6.82
CA PHE A 101 -3.21 4.40 -7.70
C PHE A 101 -4.06 5.44 -6.95
N VAL A 102 -4.54 5.13 -5.75
CA VAL A 102 -5.31 6.08 -4.94
C VAL A 102 -4.47 7.31 -4.58
N LEU A 103 -3.23 7.13 -4.12
CA LEU A 103 -2.31 8.22 -3.78
C LEU A 103 -1.99 9.10 -5.00
N TRP A 104 -1.94 8.55 -6.21
CA TRP A 104 -1.75 9.33 -7.44
C TRP A 104 -2.82 10.42 -7.61
N PHE A 105 -4.09 10.07 -7.35
CA PHE A 105 -5.17 11.05 -7.39
C PHE A 105 -5.16 11.94 -6.16
N GLU A 106 -5.07 11.36 -4.96
CA GLU A 106 -5.19 12.10 -3.71
C GLU A 106 -4.09 13.15 -3.55
N LEU A 107 -2.82 12.78 -3.79
CA LEU A 107 -1.70 13.71 -3.74
C LEU A 107 -1.73 14.73 -4.88
N GLY A 108 -2.40 14.44 -6.00
CA GLY A 108 -2.52 15.35 -7.13
C GLY A 108 -3.23 16.67 -6.82
N HIS A 109 -3.98 16.71 -5.72
CA HIS A 109 -4.67 17.92 -5.26
C HIS A 109 -3.90 18.70 -4.19
N VAL A 110 -2.81 18.15 -3.67
CA VAL A 110 -2.02 18.73 -2.57
C VAL A 110 -0.62 19.10 -3.02
N LEU A 111 -0.02 18.25 -3.87
CA LEU A 111 1.36 18.37 -4.28
C LEU A 111 1.46 18.83 -5.74
N PRO A 112 2.48 19.65 -6.07
CA PRO A 112 2.86 19.89 -7.45
C PRO A 112 3.17 18.58 -8.18
N ASP A 113 2.83 18.52 -9.46
CA ASP A 113 2.95 17.32 -10.31
C ASP A 113 4.34 16.65 -10.28
N PRO A 114 5.48 17.37 -10.34
CA PRO A 114 6.81 16.76 -10.22
C PRO A 114 7.08 16.14 -8.84
N VAL A 115 6.61 16.78 -7.76
CA VAL A 115 6.81 16.30 -6.39
C VAL A 115 6.01 15.02 -6.19
N ARG A 116 4.73 15.01 -6.61
CA ARG A 116 3.88 13.82 -6.55
C ARG A 116 4.53 12.61 -7.22
N ARG A 117 4.97 12.74 -8.47
CA ARG A 117 5.55 11.61 -9.22
C ARG A 117 6.80 11.08 -8.55
N ARG A 118 7.69 11.96 -8.11
CA ARG A 118 8.94 11.58 -7.43
C ARG A 118 8.66 10.92 -6.08
N THR A 119 7.70 11.41 -5.31
CA THR A 119 7.27 10.75 -4.06
C THR A 119 6.78 9.34 -4.32
N LEU A 120 5.93 9.13 -5.34
CA LEU A 120 5.44 7.79 -5.68
C LEU A 120 6.56 6.89 -6.21
N LEU A 121 7.49 7.43 -6.99
CA LEU A 121 8.66 6.69 -7.45
C LEU A 121 9.57 6.27 -6.29
N LEU A 122 9.77 7.15 -5.31
CA LEU A 122 10.49 6.85 -4.07
C LEU A 122 9.76 5.78 -3.24
N LEU A 123 8.43 5.79 -3.21
CA LEU A 123 7.67 4.71 -2.56
C LEU A 123 7.89 3.36 -3.25
N VAL A 124 7.95 3.31 -4.58
CA VAL A 124 8.17 2.06 -5.32
C VAL A 124 9.61 1.56 -5.18
N ALA A 125 10.59 2.43 -5.43
CA ALA A 125 12.00 2.01 -5.58
C ALA A 125 12.89 2.32 -4.37
N GLY A 126 12.54 3.31 -3.56
CA GLY A 126 13.36 3.82 -2.46
C GLY A 126 12.82 3.50 -1.07
N SER A 127 11.83 2.60 -0.96
CA SER A 127 11.20 2.25 0.32
C SER A 127 11.35 0.77 0.65
N MET A 128 10.97 0.40 1.88
CA MET A 128 10.92 -1.00 2.30
C MET A 128 9.74 -1.79 1.69
N PHE A 129 8.81 -1.15 0.97
CA PHE A 129 7.68 -1.84 0.33
C PHE A 129 8.15 -2.87 -0.70
N ALA A 130 9.23 -2.57 -1.43
CA ALA A 130 9.80 -3.50 -2.41
C ALA A 130 10.18 -4.85 -1.78
N ALA A 131 10.66 -4.84 -0.53
CA ALA A 131 10.99 -6.05 0.22
C ALA A 131 9.76 -6.66 0.91
N HIS A 132 8.89 -5.85 1.51
CA HIS A 132 7.75 -6.32 2.31
C HIS A 132 6.60 -6.89 1.48
N GLN A 133 6.51 -6.58 0.18
CA GLN A 133 5.51 -7.18 -0.71
C GLN A 133 5.81 -8.65 -1.07
N ARG A 134 7.02 -9.14 -0.79
CA ARG A 134 7.44 -10.53 -1.09
C ARG A 134 6.67 -11.56 -0.28
N GLU A 135 6.33 -11.21 0.95
CA GLU A 135 5.77 -12.13 1.93
C GLU A 135 4.32 -11.73 2.22
N PHE A 136 3.45 -12.73 2.45
CA PHE A 136 2.06 -12.53 2.85
C PHE A 136 1.91 -12.08 4.32
N TYR A 137 2.56 -10.98 4.68
CA TYR A 137 2.45 -10.37 6.00
C TYR A 137 1.46 -9.19 6.03
N GLY A 138 1.24 -8.61 7.21
CA GLY A 138 0.21 -7.58 7.43
C GLY A 138 0.68 -6.14 7.34
N GLU A 139 1.99 -5.89 7.30
CA GLU A 139 2.57 -4.57 7.46
C GLU A 139 2.28 -3.70 6.24
N VAL A 140 2.29 -4.29 5.03
CA VAL A 140 1.94 -3.56 3.79
C VAL A 140 0.52 -3.02 3.89
N PHE A 141 -0.44 -3.85 4.28
CA PHE A 141 -1.83 -3.44 4.49
C PHE A 141 -1.94 -2.29 5.50
N THR A 142 -1.34 -2.43 6.68
CA THR A 142 -1.36 -1.37 7.69
C THR A 142 -0.72 -0.07 7.17
N ALA A 143 0.47 -0.16 6.57
CA ALA A 143 1.23 1.00 6.11
C ALA A 143 0.49 1.77 5.01
N VAL A 144 -0.10 1.08 4.03
CA VAL A 144 -0.83 1.77 2.96
C VAL A 144 -2.13 2.40 3.44
N LEU A 145 -2.86 1.75 4.36
CA LEU A 145 -4.10 2.31 4.91
C LEU A 145 -3.82 3.54 5.76
N LEU A 146 -2.77 3.50 6.58
CA LEU A 146 -2.31 4.67 7.33
C LEU A 146 -1.90 5.80 6.38
N ALA A 147 -1.14 5.51 5.33
CA ALA A 147 -0.70 6.53 4.36
C ALA A 147 -1.88 7.17 3.62
N VAL A 148 -2.76 6.37 3.01
CA VAL A 148 -3.92 6.87 2.27
C VAL A 148 -4.90 7.58 3.20
N GLY A 149 -5.19 7.01 4.37
CA GLY A 149 -6.08 7.60 5.36
C GLY A 149 -5.57 8.95 5.86
N SER A 150 -4.27 9.07 6.12
CA SER A 150 -3.65 10.34 6.52
C SER A 150 -3.80 11.42 5.46
N VAL A 151 -3.53 11.09 4.20
CA VAL A 151 -3.69 12.04 3.08
C VAL A 151 -5.15 12.48 2.96
N ARG A 152 -6.11 11.55 3.05
CA ARG A 152 -7.53 11.89 2.98
C ARG A 152 -8.00 12.75 4.15
N LEU A 153 -7.52 12.50 5.36
CA LEU A 153 -7.81 13.36 6.51
C LEU A 153 -7.28 14.77 6.32
N VAL A 154 -6.01 14.94 5.94
CA VAL A 154 -5.44 16.27 5.70
C VAL A 154 -6.21 17.04 4.63
N ARG A 155 -6.73 16.34 3.62
CA ARG A 155 -7.45 16.96 2.50
C ARG A 155 -8.91 17.28 2.77
N ARG A 156 -9.63 16.38 3.43
CA ARG A 156 -11.09 16.38 3.50
C ARG A 156 -11.64 16.25 4.92
N CYS A 157 -10.81 15.87 5.89
CA CYS A 157 -11.23 15.52 7.25
C CYS A 157 -12.46 14.59 7.28
N ASP A 158 -12.53 13.63 6.35
CA ASP A 158 -13.72 12.81 6.17
C ASP A 158 -13.66 11.50 6.99
N LEU A 159 -14.83 10.89 7.21
CA LEU A 159 -14.95 9.60 7.91
C LEU A 159 -14.14 8.50 7.22
N SER A 160 -13.98 8.57 5.89
CA SER A 160 -13.22 7.56 5.15
C SER A 160 -11.74 7.53 5.55
N GLY A 161 -11.12 8.69 5.79
CA GLY A 161 -9.76 8.77 6.29
C GLY A 161 -9.59 8.11 7.67
N TRP A 162 -10.54 8.36 8.58
CA TRP A 162 -10.56 7.75 9.91
C TRP A 162 -10.78 6.23 9.86
N LEU A 163 -11.68 5.76 9.00
CA LEU A 163 -11.93 4.33 8.82
C LEU A 163 -10.69 3.61 8.30
N LEU A 164 -10.00 4.16 7.31
CA LEU A 164 -8.76 3.58 6.79
C LEU A 164 -7.69 3.49 7.88
N ILE A 165 -7.49 4.57 8.65
CA ILE A 165 -6.54 4.56 9.76
C ILE A 165 -6.93 3.53 10.82
N GLY A 166 -8.20 3.50 11.23
CA GLY A 166 -8.72 2.54 12.19
C GLY A 166 -8.51 1.09 11.75
N LEU A 167 -8.79 0.78 10.48
CA LEU A 167 -8.54 -0.55 9.90
C LEU A 167 -7.05 -0.91 9.87
N GLY A 168 -6.18 0.05 9.51
CA GLY A 168 -4.73 -0.15 9.53
C GLY A 168 -4.21 -0.47 10.93
N ILE A 169 -4.69 0.27 11.93
CA ILE A 169 -4.36 0.08 13.34
C ILE A 169 -4.89 -1.25 13.86
N ALA A 170 -6.14 -1.59 13.57
CA ALA A 170 -6.74 -2.82 14.04
C ALA A 170 -6.07 -4.08 13.45
N ASN A 171 -5.45 -3.97 12.26
CA ASN A 171 -4.62 -5.04 11.70
C ASN A 171 -3.27 -5.19 12.42
N THR A 172 -2.66 -4.10 12.88
CA THR A 172 -1.39 -4.10 13.63
C THR A 172 -1.50 -3.17 14.85
N PRO A 173 -2.05 -3.65 15.99
CA PRO A 173 -2.36 -2.81 17.15
C PRO A 173 -1.21 -1.96 17.71
N PRO A 174 0.07 -2.39 17.66
CA PRO A 174 1.20 -1.54 18.08
C PRO A 174 1.27 -0.18 17.37
N THR A 175 0.63 -0.02 16.21
CA THR A 175 0.55 1.27 15.49
C THR A 175 -0.41 2.28 16.11
N ILE A 176 -1.14 1.94 17.19
CA ILE A 176 -2.01 2.86 17.95
C ILE A 176 -1.27 4.14 18.35
N VAL A 177 0.00 4.05 18.77
CA VAL A 177 0.76 5.22 19.23
C VAL A 177 0.92 6.24 18.10
N ALA A 178 1.30 5.77 16.91
CA ALA A 178 1.44 6.62 15.74
C ALA A 178 0.10 7.21 15.30
N GLY A 179 -0.97 6.39 15.30
CA GLY A 179 -2.33 6.83 14.99
C GLY A 179 -2.86 7.88 15.97
N GLY A 180 -2.60 7.72 17.26
CA GLY A 180 -2.98 8.67 18.30
C GLY A 180 -2.25 10.01 18.15
N LEU A 181 -0.95 9.99 17.85
CA LEU A 181 -0.19 11.21 17.55
C LEU A 181 -0.74 11.92 16.31
N LEU A 182 -1.03 11.18 15.24
CA LEU A 182 -1.63 11.74 14.03
C LEU A 182 -2.98 12.40 14.34
N ALA A 183 -3.83 11.75 15.13
CA ALA A 183 -5.12 12.29 15.52
C ALA A 183 -4.97 13.59 16.34
N LEU A 184 -4.02 13.63 17.27
CA LEU A 184 -3.75 14.83 18.07
C LEU A 184 -3.26 16.01 17.22
N VAL A 185 -2.45 15.76 16.20
CA VAL A 185 -1.98 16.82 15.28
C VAL A 185 -3.13 17.34 14.42
N LEU A 186 -3.97 16.44 13.89
CA LEU A 186 -5.08 16.81 13.00
C LEU A 186 -6.23 17.49 13.74
N CYS A 187 -6.54 17.08 14.98
CA CYS A 187 -7.57 17.73 15.81
C CYS A 187 -7.15 19.12 16.34
N ARG A 188 -5.88 19.51 16.16
CA ARG A 188 -5.36 20.83 16.57
C ARG A 188 -5.31 21.85 15.43
N GLN A 189 -5.56 21.43 14.19
CA GLN A 189 -5.67 22.30 13.01
C GLN A 189 -7.12 22.71 12.78
#